data_AF-A0A5D3I9X3-F1
#
_entry.id   AF-A0A5D3I9X3-F1
#
_cell.length_a   1.000
_cell.length_b   1.000
_cell.length_c   1.000
_cell.angle_alpha   90.00
_cell.angle_beta   90.00
_cell.angle_gamma   90.00
#
_symmetry.space_group_name_H-M   'P 1'
#
loop_
_entity.id
_entity.type
_entity.pdbx_description
1 polymer ?
#
loop_
_entity_poly.entity_id
_entity_poly.type
_entity_poly.pdbx_seq_one_letter_code
_entity_poly.pdbx_strand_id
1 'polypeptide(L)' 'MIKSGNMKLVFDKKAGVIVNISGGGCPDIPYLYTRLVGTPLDGAPRPREVSYTLCALMLDRTLEKAMEIWNGGAPG' A
#
# COMPACT_ATOMS: atom_id res chain seq x y z
N MET A 1 7.75 7.32 -0.53
CA MET A 1 7.19 6.34 -1.50
C MET A 1 7.91 5.03 -1.27
N ILE A 2 7.16 3.94 -1.16
CA ILE A 2 7.68 2.58 -0.93
C ILE A 2 7.28 1.73 -2.13
N LYS A 3 8.13 0.77 -2.50
CA LYS A 3 7.95 -0.03 -3.72
C LYS A 3 8.17 -1.51 -3.42
N SER A 4 7.32 -2.35 -4.00
CA SER A 4 7.53 -3.80 -4.09
C SER A 4 7.08 -4.28 -5.47
N GLY A 5 7.98 -4.95 -6.21
CA GLY A 5 7.75 -5.24 -7.62
C GLY A 5 7.43 -3.98 -8.42
N ASN A 6 6.31 -3.99 -9.15
CA ASN A 6 5.82 -2.81 -9.89
C ASN A 6 4.85 -1.94 -9.10
N MET A 7 4.50 -2.31 -7.86
CA MET A 7 3.57 -1.55 -7.02
C MET A 7 4.30 -0.50 -6.19
N LYS A 8 3.64 0.65 -6.00
CA LYS A 8 4.12 1.78 -5.20
C LYS A 8 3.01 2.23 -4.26
N LEU A 9 3.38 2.59 -3.03
CA LEU A 9 2.50 3.21 -2.04
C LEU A 9 3.15 4.51 -1.54
N VAL A 10 2.34 5.56 -1.42
CA VAL A 10 2.73 6.84 -0.86
C VAL A 10 1.77 7.15 0.28
N PHE A 11 2.32 7.58 1.41
CA PHE A 11 1.56 7.99 2.58
C PHE A 11 2.12 9.30 3.13
N ASP A 12 1.27 10.06 3.82
CA ASP A 12 1.68 11.22 4.61
C ASP A 12 2.36 10.75 5.90
N LYS A 13 3.61 11.15 6.12
CA LYS A 13 4.41 10.67 7.27
C LYS A 13 3.89 11.16 8.63
N LYS A 14 3.22 12.30 8.69
CA LYS A 14 2.72 12.87 9.95
C LYS A 14 1.40 12.20 10.33
N ALA A 15 0.47 12.11 9.38
CA ALA A 15 -0.87 11.58 9.59
C ALA A 15 -0.96 10.05 9.47
N GLY A 16 0.00 9.40 8.81
CA GLY A 16 -0.06 7.96 8.54
C GLY A 16 -1.14 7.57 7.54
N VAL A 17 -1.56 8.50 6.66
CA VAL A 17 -2.66 8.29 5.70
C VAL A 17 -2.10 7.97 4.32
N ILE A 18 -2.63 6.95 3.67
CA ILE A 18 -2.28 6.58 2.29
C ILE A 18 -2.81 7.66 1.35
N VAL A 19 -1.92 8.35 0.64
CA VAL A 19 -2.29 9.44 -0.29
C VAL A 19 -2.24 9.00 -1.75
N ASN A 20 -1.56 7.89 -2.05
CA ASN A 20 -1.55 7.35 -3.40
C ASN A 20 -1.11 5.88 -3.42
N ILE A 21 -1.66 5.10 -4.35
CA ILE A 21 -1.07 3.86 -4.82
C ILE A 21 -0.90 3.94 -6.34
N SER A 22 0.15 3.36 -6.89
CA SER A 22 0.38 3.39 -8.33
C SER A 22 1.21 2.20 -8.82
N GLY A 23 1.23 1.99 -10.13
CA GLY A 23 1.94 0.90 -10.79
C GLY A 23 1.08 -0.35 -11.01
N GLY A 24 1.74 -1.49 -11.15
CA GLY A 24 1.07 -2.76 -11.49
C GLY A 24 0.71 -2.90 -12.97
N GLY A 25 -0.31 -3.72 -13.22
CA GLY A 25 -0.92 -4.03 -14.53
C GLY A 25 -2.09 -5.02 -14.40
N CYS A 26 -2.51 -5.29 -13.17
CA CYS A 26 -3.58 -6.21 -12.83
C CYS A 26 -4.93 -5.47 -12.85
N PRO A 27 -6.04 -6.15 -13.21
CA PRO A 27 -7.35 -5.52 -13.37
C PRO A 27 -7.98 -5.03 -12.06
N ASP A 28 -7.46 -5.47 -10.91
CA ASP A 28 -7.91 -5.17 -9.56
C ASP A 28 -7.33 -3.87 -8.97
N ILE A 29 -6.31 -3.27 -9.61
CA ILE A 29 -5.67 -2.04 -9.10
C ILE A 29 -6.65 -0.88 -8.92
N PRO A 30 -7.58 -0.58 -9.85
CA PRO A 30 -8.55 0.48 -9.64
C PRO A 30 -9.43 0.25 -8.41
N TYR A 31 -9.81 -1.00 -8.14
CA TYR A 31 -10.57 -1.34 -6.94
C TYR A 31 -9.74 -1.20 -5.67
N LEU A 32 -8.49 -1.67 -5.68
CA LEU A 32 -7.58 -1.47 -4.55
C LEU A 32 -7.32 0.02 -4.28
N TYR A 33 -7.27 0.86 -5.32
CA TYR A 33 -7.10 2.30 -5.18
C TYR A 33 -8.22 2.92 -4.36
N THR A 34 -9.48 2.62 -4.71
CA THR A 34 -10.65 3.17 -3.99
C THR A 34 -10.76 2.65 -2.56
N ARG A 35 -10.20 1.48 -2.26
CA ARG A 35 -10.22 0.86 -0.93
C ARG A 35 -9.12 1.37 0.01
N LEU A 36 -8.02 1.89 -0.52
CA LEU A 36 -6.81 2.23 0.24
C LEU A 36 -6.52 3.72 0.31
N VAL A 37 -6.76 4.47 -0.76
CA VAL A 37 -6.41 5.91 -0.76
C VAL A 37 -7.37 6.66 0.17
N GLY A 38 -6.80 7.45 1.07
CA GLY A 38 -7.51 8.17 2.13
C GLY A 38 -7.65 7.40 3.43
N THR A 39 -7.27 6.12 3.50
CA THR A 39 -7.31 5.35 4.74
C THR A 39 -5.99 5.46 5.52
N PRO A 40 -6.02 5.42 6.86
CA PRO A 40 -4.83 5.24 7.69
C PRO A 40 -4.10 3.93 7.35
N LEU A 41 -2.78 3.89 7.53
CA LEU A 41 -1.95 2.70 7.27
C LEU A 41 -2.37 1.50 8.13
N ASP A 42 -2.75 1.74 9.38
CA ASP A 42 -3.17 0.75 10.39
C ASP A 42 -4.66 0.38 10.29
N GLY A 43 -5.47 1.19 9.62
CA GLY A 43 -6.89 0.95 9.35
C GLY A 43 -7.19 0.47 7.93
N ALA A 44 -6.20 0.46 7.04
CA ALA A 44 -6.36 0.04 5.66
C ALA A 44 -6.65 -1.47 5.56
N PRO A 45 -7.57 -1.92 4.69
CA PRO A 45 -7.74 -3.35 4.42
C PRO A 45 -6.45 -3.92 3.84
N ARG A 46 -6.11 -5.15 4.21
CA ARG A 46 -4.96 -5.85 3.64
C ARG A 46 -5.22 -6.14 2.16
N PRO A 47 -4.38 -5.68 1.21
CA PRO A 47 -4.62 -5.91 -0.22
C PRO A 47 -4.76 -7.40 -0.58
N ARG A 48 -4.05 -8.29 0.12
CA ARG A 48 -4.15 -9.76 -0.07
C ARG A 48 -5.47 -10.38 0.41
N GLU A 49 -6.24 -9.67 1.23
CA GLU A 49 -7.53 -10.15 1.77
C GLU A 49 -8.71 -9.68 0.93
N VAL A 50 -8.52 -8.61 0.13
CA VAL A 50 -9.58 -8.03 -0.71
C VAL A 50 -9.35 -8.24 -2.21
N SER A 51 -8.24 -8.90 -2.60
CA SER A 51 -7.94 -9.25 -3.98
C SER A 51 -6.98 -10.45 -4.08
N TYR A 52 -6.85 -11.02 -5.28
CA TYR A 52 -6.18 -12.30 -5.55
C TYR A 52 -5.07 -12.22 -6.61
N THR A 53 -4.60 -11.04 -6.99
CA THR A 53 -3.53 -10.88 -7.99
C THR A 53 -2.15 -10.77 -7.36
N LEU A 54 -1.11 -11.03 -8.15
CA LEU A 54 0.27 -10.78 -7.71
C LEU A 54 0.51 -9.30 -7.40
N CYS A 55 -0.16 -8.39 -8.11
CA CYS A 55 -0.06 -6.96 -7.82
C CYS A 55 -0.63 -6.65 -6.43
N ALA A 56 -1.76 -7.25 -6.05
CA ALA A 56 -2.31 -7.12 -4.70
C ALA A 56 -1.33 -7.62 -3.64
N LEU A 57 -0.70 -8.78 -3.85
CA LEU A 57 0.33 -9.31 -2.95
C LEU A 57 1.54 -8.37 -2.81
N MET A 58 2.01 -7.77 -3.91
CA MET A 58 3.11 -6.81 -3.84
C MET A 58 2.69 -5.52 -3.13
N LEU A 59 1.46 -5.05 -3.34
CA LEU A 59 0.93 -3.89 -2.64
C LEU A 59 0.79 -4.16 -1.13
N ASP A 60 0.41 -5.38 -0.75
CA ASP A 60 0.33 -5.82 0.65
C ASP A 60 1.70 -5.72 1.35
N ARG A 61 2.77 -6.20 0.72
CA ARG A 61 4.15 -6.02 1.21
C ARG A 61 4.57 -4.56 1.30
N THR A 62 4.09 -3.75 0.36
CA THR A 62 4.37 -2.31 0.35
C THR A 62 3.68 -1.61 1.53
N LEU A 63 2.47 -2.04 1.89
CA LEU A 63 1.73 -1.56 3.07
C LEU A 63 2.41 -1.98 4.38
N GLU A 64 2.85 -3.25 4.50
CA GLU A 64 3.64 -3.72 5.65
C GLU A 64 4.87 -2.84 5.88
N LYS A 65 5.66 -2.62 4.83
CA LYS A 65 6.86 -1.79 4.93
C LYS A 65 6.56 -0.33 5.24
N ALA A 66 5.39 0.17 4.82
CA ALA A 66 4.95 1.53 5.17
C ALA A 66 4.65 1.69 6.65
N MET A 67 3.99 0.69 7.25
CA MET A 67 3.76 0.67 8.70
C MET A 67 5.08 0.59 9.48
N GLU A 68 6.03 -0.26 9.05
CA GLU A 68 7.35 -0.32 9.67
C GLU A 68 8.05 1.05 9.67
N ILE A 69 8.10 1.72 8.52
CA ILE A 69 8.75 3.02 8.38
C ILE A 69 8.02 4.10 9.17
N TRP A 70 6.68 4.08 9.19
CA TRP A 70 5.90 5.04 9.96
C TRP A 70 6.10 4.88 11.47
N ASN A 71 6.29 3.65 11.95
CA ASN A 71 6.61 3.33 13.34
C ASN A 71 8.10 3.58 13.71
N GLY A 72 8.87 4.27 12.86
CA GLY A 72 10.27 4.62 13.12
C GLY A 72 11.29 3.58 12.65
N GLY A 73 10.87 2.56 11.91
CA GLY A 73 11.77 1.58 11.28
C GLY A 73 12.64 2.19 10.19
N ALA A 74 13.88 1.69 10.05
CA ALA A 74 14.79 2.13 9.00
C ALA A 74 14.30 1.68 7.61
N PRO A 75 14.42 2.53 6.57
CA PRO A 75 14.25 2.09 5.19
C PRO A 75 15.40 1.12 4.86
N GLY A 76 15.05 -0.13 4.57
CA GLY A 76 15.98 -1.15 4.06
C GLY A 76 16.11 -1.10 2.55
#